data_AF-A0A930ATM9-F1
#
_entry.id   AF-A0A930ATM9-F1
#
_cell.length_a   1.000
_cell.length_b   1.000
_cell.length_c   1.000
_cell.angle_alpha   90.00
_cell.angle_beta   90.00
_cell.angle_gamma   90.00
#
_symmetry.space_group_name_H-M   'P 1'
#
loop_
_entity.id
_entity.type
_entity.pdbx_description
1 polymer ?
#
loop_
_entity_poly.entity_id
_entity_poly.type
_entity_poly.pdbx_seq_one_letter_code
_entity_poly.pdbx_strand_id
1 'polypeptide(L)'
;MQLKINDKTYNIKFGVKFVRALDKAYPIEQQGLKFGMALSAKIPELYAKNIASLADIIYYGTVTESPRPSLTDVETFVEECEDLEQLFDDVLQELSESNAGKSLLQEMNQGLKKK
;
A
#
# COMPACT_ATOMS: atom_id res chain seq x y z
N MET A 1 4.60 9.85 -2.61
CA MET A 1 4.61 10.58 -1.32
C MET A 1 5.94 10.36 -0.59
N GLN A 2 6.21 11.16 0.45
CA GLN A 2 7.36 10.99 1.35
C GLN A 2 6.86 10.85 2.78
N LEU A 3 7.43 9.91 3.54
CA LEU A 3 7.15 9.75 4.97
C LEU A 3 8.45 9.81 5.76
N LYS A 4 8.39 10.43 6.94
CA LYS A 4 9.47 10.38 7.92
C LYS A 4 9.21 9.20 8.85
N ILE A 5 10.04 8.16 8.74
CA ILE A 5 9.96 6.94 9.55
C ILE A 5 11.24 6.92 10.40
N ASN A 6 11.09 6.95 11.72
CA ASN A 6 12.16 7.27 12.66
C ASN A 6 12.81 8.63 12.29
N ASP A 7 14.13 8.67 12.20
CA ASP A 7 14.89 9.89 11.85
C ASP A 7 15.19 10.04 10.36
N LYS A 8 14.58 9.20 9.50
CA LYS A 8 14.87 9.19 8.06
C LYS A 8 13.62 9.45 7.23
N THR A 9 13.79 10.23 6.17
CA THR A 9 12.74 10.46 5.17
C THR A 9 12.89 9.43 4.06
N TYR A 10 11.80 8.74 3.75
CA TYR A 10 11.75 7.72 2.71
C TYR A 10 10.78 8.12 1.60
N ASN A 11 11.17 7.88 0.37
CA ASN A 11 10.27 8.02 -0.78
C ASN A 11 9.44 6.76 -0.96
N ILE A 12 8.13 6.94 -1.00
CA ILE A 12 7.17 5.87 -1.25
C ILE A 12 6.71 5.99 -2.70
N LYS A 13 6.95 4.93 -3.49
CA LYS A 13 6.69 4.90 -4.93
C LYS A 13 5.81 3.71 -5.30
N PHE A 14 4.56 3.99 -5.67
CA PHE A 14 3.62 2.98 -6.15
C PHE A 14 3.79 2.74 -7.66
N GLY A 15 4.84 2.00 -8.00
CA GLY A 15 5.15 1.58 -9.38
C GLY A 15 5.23 0.06 -9.55
N VAL A 16 5.70 -0.40 -10.70
CA VAL A 16 5.78 -1.85 -11.02
C VAL A 16 6.61 -2.64 -10.00
N LYS A 17 7.70 -2.06 -9.47
CA LYS A 17 8.52 -2.72 -8.45
C LYS A 17 7.75 -2.94 -7.15
N PHE A 18 6.93 -1.97 -6.75
CA PHE A 18 6.03 -2.07 -5.60
C PHE A 18 5.01 -3.19 -5.81
N VAL A 19 4.27 -3.17 -6.93
CA VAL A 19 3.25 -4.19 -7.25
C VAL A 19 3.86 -5.58 -7.25
N ARG A 20 5.00 -5.77 -7.94
CA ARG A 20 5.68 -7.07 -8.00
C ARG A 20 6.17 -7.56 -6.65
N ALA A 21 6.65 -6.65 -5.79
CA ALA A 21 7.10 -7.02 -4.45
C ALA A 21 5.92 -7.43 -3.56
N LEU A 22 4.80 -6.70 -3.66
CA LEU A 22 3.57 -7.00 -2.95
C LEU A 22 2.96 -8.35 -3.40
N ASP A 23 2.86 -8.58 -4.71
CA ASP A 23 2.34 -9.85 -5.27
C ASP A 23 3.21 -11.07 -4.91
N LYS A 24 4.53 -10.87 -4.77
CA LYS A 24 5.42 -11.94 -4.32
C LYS A 24 5.20 -12.29 -2.85
N ALA A 25 4.89 -11.30 -2.02
CA ALA A 25 4.65 -11.48 -0.59
C ALA A 25 3.25 -12.05 -0.30
N TYR A 26 2.24 -11.57 -1.03
CA TYR A 26 0.84 -11.90 -0.82
C TYR A 26 0.18 -12.42 -2.11
N PRO A 27 0.67 -13.54 -2.69
CA PRO A 27 0.04 -14.12 -3.86
C PRO A 27 -1.35 -14.62 -3.51
N ILE A 28 -2.33 -14.35 -4.38
CA ILE A 28 -3.66 -14.93 -4.25
C ILE A 28 -3.65 -16.29 -4.95
N GLU A 29 -3.87 -17.35 -4.19
CA GLU A 29 -3.91 -18.73 -4.70
C GLU A 29 -5.35 -19.14 -5.01
N GLN A 30 -5.58 -19.56 -6.26
CA GLN A 30 -6.87 -20.09 -6.69
C GLN A 30 -6.62 -21.33 -7.55
N GLN A 31 -7.20 -22.47 -7.14
CA GLN A 31 -7.05 -23.76 -7.84
C GLN A 31 -5.58 -24.17 -8.07
N GLY A 32 -4.69 -23.83 -7.14
CA GLY A 32 -3.25 -24.13 -7.24
C GLY A 32 -2.44 -23.16 -8.12
N LEU A 33 -3.09 -22.16 -8.72
CA LEU A 33 -2.43 -21.09 -9.47
C LEU A 33 -2.24 -19.84 -8.59
N LYS A 34 -1.08 -19.19 -8.71
CA LYS A 34 -0.74 -17.94 -8.01
C LYS A 34 -0.99 -16.74 -8.93
N PHE A 35 -1.81 -15.81 -8.49
CA PHE A 35 -2.14 -14.60 -9.24
C PHE A 35 -1.57 -13.35 -8.56
N GLY A 36 -1.03 -12.44 -9.39
CA GLY A 36 -0.57 -11.11 -8.97
C GLY A 36 -1.76 -10.17 -8.84
N MET A 37 -2.44 -10.23 -7.71
CA MET A 37 -3.65 -9.46 -7.40
C MET A 37 -3.61 -8.95 -5.95
N ALA A 38 -2.43 -8.83 -5.35
CA ALA A 38 -2.31 -8.44 -3.96
C ALA A 38 -2.84 -7.02 -3.73
N LEU A 39 -2.52 -6.09 -4.65
CA LEU A 39 -2.96 -4.71 -4.54
C LEU A 39 -4.49 -4.55 -4.59
N SER A 40 -5.18 -5.36 -5.41
CA SER A 40 -6.64 -5.31 -5.51
C SER A 40 -7.35 -5.85 -4.28
N ALA A 41 -6.72 -6.76 -3.52
CA ALA A 41 -7.20 -7.18 -2.21
C ALA A 41 -6.88 -6.16 -1.11
N LYS A 42 -5.71 -5.52 -1.17
CA LYS A 42 -5.26 -4.55 -0.16
C LYS A 42 -6.03 -3.24 -0.19
N ILE A 43 -6.47 -2.75 -1.35
CA ILE A 43 -7.24 -1.50 -1.45
C ILE A 43 -8.54 -1.52 -0.61
N PRO A 44 -9.42 -2.54 -0.69
CA PRO A 44 -10.56 -2.68 0.21
C PRO A 44 -10.17 -2.67 1.70
N GLU A 45 -9.07 -3.32 2.05
CA GLU A 45 -8.57 -3.36 3.42
C GLU A 45 -8.14 -1.96 3.90
N LEU A 46 -7.55 -1.15 3.03
CA LEU A 46 -7.24 0.26 3.34
C LEU A 46 -8.51 1.08 3.57
N TYR A 47 -9.56 0.90 2.74
CA TYR A 47 -10.85 1.55 2.98
C TYR A 47 -11.53 1.09 4.28
N ALA A 48 -11.32 -0.18 4.66
CA ALA A 48 -11.74 -0.73 5.94
C ALA A 48 -10.82 -0.36 7.11
N LYS A 49 -9.86 0.56 6.89
CA LYS A 49 -8.89 1.08 7.88
C LYS A 49 -8.08 -0.05 8.55
N ASN A 50 -7.69 -1.07 7.78
CA ASN A 50 -6.81 -2.14 8.25
C ASN A 50 -5.35 -1.66 8.35
N ILE A 51 -4.85 -1.55 9.57
CA ILE A 51 -3.51 -1.02 9.86
C ILE A 51 -2.37 -1.91 9.35
N ALA A 52 -2.54 -3.23 9.36
CA ALA A 52 -1.52 -4.14 8.85
C ALA A 52 -1.35 -3.97 7.33
N SER A 53 -2.47 -3.79 6.62
CA SER A 53 -2.46 -3.51 5.19
C SER A 53 -1.88 -2.13 4.87
N LEU A 54 -2.07 -1.14 5.74
CA LEU A 54 -1.39 0.15 5.63
C LEU A 54 0.13 0.01 5.76
N ALA A 55 0.59 -0.69 6.81
CA ALA A 55 2.01 -0.96 7.04
C ALA A 55 2.65 -1.71 5.87
N ASP A 56 1.97 -2.74 5.34
CA ASP A 56 2.41 -3.44 4.13
C ASP A 56 2.57 -2.49 2.95
N ILE A 57 1.56 -1.67 2.65
CA ILE A 57 1.56 -0.78 1.49
C ILE A 57 2.69 0.24 1.60
N ILE A 58 2.90 0.84 2.78
CA ILE A 58 4.01 1.75 3.05
C ILE A 58 5.34 1.01 2.89
N TYR A 59 5.51 -0.14 3.53
CA TYR A 59 6.73 -0.92 3.48
C TYR A 59 7.06 -1.28 2.03
N TYR A 60 6.17 -1.93 1.29
CA TYR A 60 6.42 -2.30 -0.11
C TYR A 60 6.55 -1.08 -1.02
N GLY A 61 5.96 0.07 -0.68
CA GLY A 61 6.16 1.31 -1.41
C GLY A 61 7.59 1.85 -1.33
N THR A 62 8.38 1.44 -0.32
CA THR A 62 9.80 1.83 -0.16
C THR A 62 10.78 0.87 -0.84
N VAL A 63 10.33 -0.10 -1.65
CA VAL A 63 11.22 -1.12 -2.28
C VAL A 63 12.31 -0.54 -3.19
N THR A 64 12.21 0.73 -3.58
CA THR A 64 13.23 1.41 -4.37
C THR A 64 14.24 2.20 -3.54
N GLU A 65 14.03 2.33 -2.23
CA GLU A 65 14.92 3.06 -1.33
C GLU A 65 16.14 2.21 -0.96
N SER A 66 17.28 2.88 -0.75
CA SER A 66 18.51 2.26 -0.26
C SER A 66 19.24 3.26 0.66
N PRO A 67 19.28 3.01 1.98
CA PRO A 67 18.69 1.88 2.69
C PRO A 67 17.15 1.94 2.70
N ARG A 68 16.50 0.78 2.80
CA ARG A 68 15.04 0.65 3.02
C ARG A 68 14.75 0.60 4.53
N PRO A 69 13.62 1.13 5.03
CA PRO A 69 13.21 0.87 6.42
C PRO A 69 12.96 -0.63 6.63
N SER A 70 13.11 -1.12 7.86
CA SER A 70 12.63 -2.46 8.19
C SER A 70 11.10 -2.48 8.24
N LEU A 71 10.49 -3.68 8.15
CA LEU A 71 9.04 -3.79 8.32
C LEU A 71 8.64 -3.33 9.74
N THR A 72 9.40 -3.72 10.75
CA THR A 72 9.16 -3.30 12.14
C THR A 72 9.20 -1.79 12.31
N ASP A 73 10.14 -1.08 11.66
CA ASP A 73 10.17 0.40 11.71
C ASP A 73 8.89 1.01 11.12
N VAL A 74 8.36 0.42 10.05
CA VAL A 74 7.12 0.88 9.42
C VAL A 74 5.92 0.58 10.30
N GLU A 75 5.84 -0.62 10.89
CA GLU A 75 4.78 -1.01 11.81
C GLU A 75 4.72 -0.08 13.02
N THR A 76 5.87 0.15 13.68
CA THR A 76 5.97 1.10 14.79
C THR A 76 5.59 2.52 14.37
N PHE A 77 6.02 2.99 13.20
CA PHE A 77 5.59 4.29 12.68
C PHE A 77 4.07 4.39 12.50
N VAL A 78 3.41 3.33 12.02
CA VAL A 78 1.95 3.30 11.87
C VAL A 78 1.24 3.25 13.24
N GLU A 79 1.77 2.49 14.19
CA GLU A 79 1.24 2.39 15.56
C GLU A 79 1.35 3.69 16.35
N GLU A 80 2.44 4.44 16.16
CA GLU A 80 2.71 5.71 16.84
C GLU A 80 2.14 6.94 16.10
N CYS A 81 1.51 6.73 14.94
CA CYS A 81 0.96 7.82 14.13
C CYS A 81 -0.22 8.49 14.85
N GLU A 82 -0.06 9.78 15.21
CA GLU A 82 -1.12 10.55 15.88
C GLU A 82 -2.39 10.68 15.03
N ASP A 83 -2.23 10.88 13.71
CA ASP A 83 -3.33 11.03 12.76
C ASP A 83 -3.33 9.89 11.74
N LEU A 84 -3.71 8.72 12.23
CA LEU A 84 -3.79 7.50 11.42
C LEU A 84 -4.85 7.63 10.31
N GLU A 85 -5.96 8.35 10.55
CA GLU A 85 -7.00 8.56 9.55
C GLU A 85 -6.46 9.33 8.35
N GLN A 86 -5.72 10.42 8.59
CA GLN A 86 -5.05 11.18 7.54
C GLN A 86 -4.00 10.34 6.82
N LEU A 87 -3.23 9.50 7.53
CA LEU A 87 -2.25 8.62 6.90
C LEU A 87 -2.89 7.64 5.90
N PHE A 88 -4.04 7.06 6.25
CA PHE A 88 -4.80 6.23 5.30
C PHE A 88 -5.22 7.02 4.07
N ASP A 89 -5.74 8.24 4.27
CA ASP A 89 -6.25 9.07 3.19
C ASP A 89 -5.13 9.53 2.25
N ASP A 90 -3.97 9.90 2.80
CA ASP A 90 -2.77 10.25 2.04
C ASP A 90 -2.27 9.08 1.18
N VAL A 91 -2.22 7.86 1.76
CA VAL A 91 -1.80 6.65 1.04
C VAL A 91 -2.80 6.31 -0.07
N LEU A 92 -4.10 6.41 0.19
CA LEU A 92 -5.14 6.18 -0.81
C LEU A 92 -5.10 7.23 -1.93
N GLN A 93 -4.89 8.50 -1.59
CA GLN A 93 -4.73 9.57 -2.57
C GLN A 93 -3.51 9.32 -3.46
N GLU A 94 -2.36 9.04 -2.88
CA GLU A 94 -1.13 8.76 -3.63
C GLU A 94 -1.29 7.51 -4.53
N LEU A 95 -1.96 6.45 -4.05
CA LEU A 95 -2.31 5.29 -4.88
C LEU A 95 -3.19 5.71 -6.07
N SER A 96 -4.15 6.60 -5.85
CA SER A 96 -5.09 7.07 -6.89
C SER A 96 -4.41 7.92 -7.97
N GLU A 97 -3.32 8.60 -7.62
CA GLU A 97 -2.52 9.42 -8.53
C GLU A 97 -1.41 8.60 -9.21
N SER A 98 -1.03 7.46 -8.61
CA SER A 98 0.03 6.60 -9.12
C SER A 98 -0.36 5.78 -10.35
N ASN A 99 0.62 5.47 -11.20
CA ASN A 99 0.42 4.61 -12.36
C ASN A 99 -0.02 3.18 -11.99
N ALA A 100 0.34 2.69 -10.81
CA ALA A 100 -0.01 1.33 -10.37
C ALA A 100 -1.43 1.23 -9.80
N GLY A 101 -1.88 2.27 -9.08
CA GLY A 101 -3.15 2.24 -8.36
C GLY A 101 -4.31 2.94 -9.07
N LYS A 102 -4.04 3.90 -9.98
CA LYS A 102 -5.07 4.77 -10.59
C LYS A 102 -6.19 4.00 -11.28
N SER A 103 -5.87 3.13 -12.23
CA SER A 103 -6.90 2.37 -12.97
C SER A 103 -7.71 1.47 -12.05
N LEU A 104 -7.04 0.82 -11.09
CA LEU A 104 -7.66 -0.10 -10.14
C LEU A 104 -8.62 0.63 -9.19
N LEU A 105 -8.20 1.77 -8.63
CA LEU A 105 -9.05 2.60 -7.78
C LEU A 105 -10.25 3.19 -8.54
N GLN A 106 -10.05 3.57 -9.81
CA GLN A 106 -11.14 4.03 -10.68
C GLN A 106 -12.20 2.94 -10.90
N GLU A 107 -11.77 1.72 -11.23
CA GLU A 107 -12.66 0.57 -11.42
C GLU A 107 -13.45 0.25 -10.13
N MET A 108 -12.77 0.23 -8.98
CA MET A 108 -13.41 -0.06 -7.69
C MET A 108 -14.43 1.01 -7.28
N ASN A 109 -14.09 2.30 -7.46
CA ASN A 109 -15.01 3.40 -7.15
C ASN A 109 -16.24 3.42 -8.08
N GLN A 110 -16.09 2.98 -9.34
CA GLN A 110 -17.24 2.78 -10.23
C GLN A 110 -18.11 1.59 -9.80
N GLY A 111 -17.52 0.52 -9.28
CA GLY A 111 -18.24 -0.64 -8.73
C GLY A 111 -19.06 -0.29 -7.48
N LEU A 112 -18.52 0.55 -6.60
CA LEU A 112 -19.22 1.03 -5.39
C LEU A 112 -20.39 1.95 -5.71
N LYS A 113 -20.26 2.85 -6.70
CA LYS A 113 -21.33 3.78 -7.14
C LYS A 113 -22.49 3.10 -7.87
N LYS A 114 -22.33 1.85 -8.30
CA LYS A 114 -23.36 1.07 -9.02
C LYS A 114 -24.22 0.19 -8.11
N LYS A 115 -24.01 0.23 -6.80
CA LYS A 115 -24.86 -0.41 -5.79
C LYS A 115 -25.64 0.66 -5.02
#